data_AF-A0A933VEV7-F1
#
_entry.id   AF-A0A933VEV7-F1
#
_cell.length_a   1.000
_cell.length_b   1.000
_cell.length_c   1.000
_cell.angle_alpha   90.00
_cell.angle_beta   90.00
_cell.angle_gamma   90.00
#
_symmetry.space_group_name_H-M   'P 1'
#
loop_
_entity.id
_entity.type
_entity.pdbx_description
1 polymer ?
#
loop_
_entity_poly.entity_id
_entity_poly.type
_entity_poly.pdbx_seq_one_letter_code
_entity_poly.pdbx_strand_id
1 'polypeptide(L)'
;MSALDLMPIFKQHRQFAILSSIGMTFLYIEEGWASYVLWSQRSLNQALGIIGVIGLIALIGYLISFFFPPTLVSASWDHPRPWGVFSNVTAWSAGITLIINVIIYVLLLCLVQFDFTAGYTLLRDVYVYAIFGMCFFHGLLLYVRYMQYLYTMPGFVQPVKVISASVGVGAVLLIVAGFLFLLDLYHFVSAPAAMQPLWGLHMYVRALYAFTLALAAYAWHLRWIADH
;
A
#
# COMPACT_ATOMS: atom_id res chain seq x y z
N MET A 1 -34.69 -10.08 -9.33
CA MET A 1 -33.44 -9.50 -9.85
C MET A 1 -32.42 -10.61 -9.89
N SER A 2 -31.80 -10.92 -11.04
CA SER A 2 -30.67 -11.85 -11.04
C SER A 2 -29.55 -11.28 -10.18
N ALA A 3 -28.85 -12.12 -9.42
CA ALA A 3 -27.64 -11.70 -8.72
C ALA A 3 -26.68 -11.06 -9.75
N LEU A 4 -26.28 -9.83 -9.50
CA LEU A 4 -25.41 -9.10 -10.41
C LEU A 4 -24.02 -9.74 -10.38
N ASP A 5 -23.51 -10.19 -11.53
CA ASP A 5 -22.18 -10.80 -11.61
C ASP A 5 -21.11 -9.71 -11.50
N LEU A 6 -20.43 -9.66 -10.35
CA LEU A 6 -19.36 -8.70 -10.03
C LEU A 6 -17.98 -9.19 -10.48
N MET A 7 -17.85 -10.43 -10.96
CA MET A 7 -16.58 -11.04 -11.35
C MET A 7 -15.84 -10.26 -12.46
N PRO A 8 -16.51 -9.69 -13.49
CA PRO A 8 -15.85 -8.85 -14.48
C PRO A 8 -15.17 -7.62 -13.86
N ILE A 9 -15.84 -6.96 -12.91
CA ILE A 9 -15.34 -5.77 -12.19
C ILE A 9 -14.09 -6.12 -11.37
N PHE A 10 -14.04 -7.31 -10.77
CA PHE A 10 -12.85 -7.75 -10.02
C PHE A 10 -11.62 -8.03 -10.89
N LYS A 11 -11.81 -8.42 -12.15
CA LYS A 11 -10.71 -8.82 -13.07
C LYS A 11 -10.06 -7.66 -13.82
N GLN A 12 -10.73 -6.52 -13.94
CA GLN A 12 -10.31 -5.43 -14.85
C GLN A 12 -9.08 -4.64 -14.38
N HIS A 13 -8.71 -4.73 -13.10
CA HIS A 13 -7.63 -3.92 -12.51
C HIS A 13 -6.34 -4.72 -12.23
N ARG A 14 -6.11 -5.81 -12.97
CA ARG A 14 -4.95 -6.69 -12.78
C ARG A 14 -3.61 -5.97 -12.91
N GLN A 15 -3.47 -5.08 -13.89
CA GLN A 15 -2.22 -4.33 -14.10
C GLN A 15 -1.91 -3.41 -12.91
N PHE A 16 -2.92 -2.72 -12.39
CA PHE A 16 -2.79 -1.90 -11.18
C PHE A 16 -2.35 -2.73 -9.98
N ALA A 17 -2.98 -3.89 -9.74
CA ALA A 17 -2.61 -4.79 -8.65
C ALA A 17 -1.15 -5.27 -8.74
N ILE A 18 -0.69 -5.66 -9.94
CA ILE A 18 0.70 -6.10 -10.16
C ILE A 18 1.67 -4.95 -9.91
N LEU A 19 1.44 -3.78 -10.53
CA LEU A 19 2.33 -2.63 -10.40
C LEU A 19 2.38 -2.10 -8.96
N SER A 20 1.24 -2.07 -8.27
CA SER A 20 1.18 -1.69 -6.86
C SER A 20 1.94 -2.68 -5.98
N SER A 21 1.82 -3.99 -6.26
CA SER A 21 2.56 -5.02 -5.52
C SER A 21 4.07 -4.86 -5.70
N ILE A 22 4.53 -4.66 -6.94
CA ILE A 22 5.95 -4.43 -7.26
C ILE A 22 6.44 -3.14 -6.58
N GLY A 23 5.65 -2.06 -6.65
CA GLY A 23 5.98 -0.79 -6.00
C GLY A 23 6.15 -0.94 -4.50
N MET A 24 5.20 -1.60 -3.82
CA MET A 24 5.31 -1.87 -2.40
C MET A 24 6.51 -2.75 -2.07
N THR A 25 6.80 -3.77 -2.88
CA THR A 25 7.98 -4.62 -2.70
C THR A 25 9.27 -3.81 -2.70
N PHE A 26 9.42 -2.86 -3.62
CA PHE A 26 10.63 -2.03 -3.66
C PHE A 26 10.79 -1.15 -2.43
N LEU A 27 9.69 -0.64 -1.85
CA LEU A 27 9.75 0.08 -0.57
C LEU A 27 10.32 -0.80 0.55
N TYR A 28 9.87 -2.06 0.68
CA TYR A 28 10.40 -2.95 1.72
C TYR A 28 11.83 -3.42 1.46
N ILE A 29 12.23 -3.58 0.20
CA ILE A 29 13.62 -3.91 -0.15
C ILE A 29 14.54 -2.75 0.21
N GLU A 30 14.14 -1.51 -0.12
CA GLU A 30 14.88 -0.30 0.24
C GLU A 30 14.97 -0.15 1.77
N GLU A 31 13.85 -0.33 2.48
CA GLU A 31 13.80 -0.30 3.95
C GLU A 31 14.74 -1.35 4.57
N GLY A 32 14.74 -2.57 4.03
CA GLY A 32 15.65 -3.63 4.45
C GLY A 32 17.11 -3.28 4.20
N TRP A 33 17.42 -2.65 3.06
CA TRP A 33 18.76 -2.19 2.76
C TRP A 33 19.22 -1.07 3.70
N ALA A 34 18.40 -0.05 3.90
CA ALA A 34 18.66 1.02 4.85
C ALA A 34 18.88 0.48 6.26
N SER A 35 18.04 -0.47 6.68
CA SER A 35 18.13 -1.12 7.98
C SER A 35 19.45 -1.88 8.17
N TYR A 36 19.90 -2.56 7.12
CA TYR A 36 21.19 -3.24 7.11
C TYR A 36 22.34 -2.25 7.32
N VAL A 37 22.35 -1.17 6.54
CA VAL A 37 23.44 -0.17 6.56
C VAL A 37 23.48 0.62 7.88
N LEU A 38 22.31 0.95 8.44
CA LEU A 38 22.21 1.83 9.61
C LEU A 38 22.41 1.10 10.94
N TRP A 39 21.93 -0.14 11.08
CA TRP A 39 21.88 -0.82 12.38
C TRP A 39 22.39 -2.26 12.39
N SER A 40 22.45 -2.96 11.26
CA SER A 40 22.72 -4.39 11.29
C SER A 40 24.21 -4.70 11.51
N GLN A 41 24.48 -5.64 12.42
CA GLN A 41 25.82 -6.25 12.57
C GLN A 41 25.95 -7.58 11.82
N ARG A 42 24.99 -7.93 10.96
CA ARG A 42 25.01 -9.18 10.18
C ARG A 42 26.02 -9.08 9.05
N SER A 43 26.49 -10.24 8.58
CA SER A 43 27.27 -10.29 7.34
C SER A 43 26.39 -9.94 6.14
N LEU A 44 27.01 -9.38 5.09
CA LEU A 44 26.31 -8.97 3.87
C LEU A 44 25.46 -10.11 3.27
N ASN A 45 26.00 -11.33 3.21
CA ASN A 45 25.28 -12.49 2.66
C ASN A 45 24.01 -12.84 3.47
N GLN A 46 24.09 -12.77 4.81
CA GLN A 46 22.92 -13.01 5.67
C GLN A 46 21.89 -11.91 5.50
N ALA A 47 22.33 -10.65 5.45
CA ALA A 47 21.46 -9.50 5.25
C ALA A 47 20.73 -9.57 3.92
N LEU A 48 21.45 -9.83 2.82
CA LEU A 48 20.85 -9.99 1.48
C LEU A 48 19.86 -11.15 1.43
N GLY A 49 20.13 -12.25 2.13
CA GLY A 49 19.18 -13.36 2.27
C GLY A 49 17.87 -12.92 2.93
N ILE A 50 17.94 -12.20 4.05
CA ILE A 50 16.75 -11.70 4.76
C ILE A 50 16.01 -10.66 3.92
N ILE A 51 16.71 -9.71 3.29
CA ILE A 51 16.12 -8.68 2.42
C ILE A 51 15.43 -9.33 1.21
N GLY A 52 16.03 -10.36 0.62
CA GLY A 52 15.41 -11.13 -0.47
C GLY A 52 14.11 -11.82 -0.04
N VAL A 53 14.09 -12.39 1.16
CA VAL A 53 12.87 -13.00 1.73
C VAL A 53 11.81 -11.94 2.02
N ILE A 54 12.19 -10.78 2.56
CA ILE A 54 11.28 -9.63 2.75
C ILE A 54 10.66 -9.21 1.41
N GLY A 55 11.48 -9.05 0.38
CA GLY A 55 11.01 -8.69 -0.96
C GLY A 55 10.03 -9.71 -1.54
N LEU A 56 10.33 -11.01 -1.39
CA LEU A 56 9.47 -12.09 -1.85
C LEU A 56 8.12 -12.12 -1.11
N ILE A 57 8.15 -12.01 0.22
CA ILE A 57 6.94 -11.99 1.06
C ILE A 57 6.11 -10.74 0.76
N ALA A 58 6.73 -9.59 0.58
CA ALA A 58 6.03 -8.37 0.16
C ALA A 58 5.36 -8.60 -1.20
N LEU A 59 6.09 -9.10 -2.20
CA LEU A 59 5.55 -9.27 -3.55
C LEU A 59 4.38 -10.25 -3.55
N ILE A 60 4.59 -11.46 -3.03
CA ILE A 60 3.56 -12.49 -2.99
C ILE A 60 2.39 -12.05 -2.10
N GLY A 61 2.68 -11.47 -0.93
CA GLY A 61 1.68 -11.01 0.02
C GLY A 61 0.77 -9.93 -0.56
N TYR A 62 1.32 -8.94 -1.23
CA TYR A 62 0.51 -7.91 -1.90
C TYR A 62 -0.26 -8.48 -3.09
N LEU A 63 0.33 -9.36 -3.92
CA LEU A 63 -0.41 -10.04 -4.99
C LEU A 63 -1.60 -10.84 -4.44
N ILE A 64 -1.39 -11.61 -3.37
CA ILE A 64 -2.46 -12.33 -2.67
C ILE A 64 -3.51 -11.34 -2.18
N SER A 65 -3.11 -10.22 -1.57
CA SER A 65 -4.05 -9.21 -1.06
C SER A 65 -4.95 -8.61 -2.15
N PHE A 66 -4.53 -8.58 -3.42
CA PHE A 66 -5.37 -8.09 -4.52
C PHE A 66 -6.21 -9.19 -5.17
N PHE A 67 -5.66 -10.39 -5.35
CA PHE A 67 -6.26 -11.42 -6.19
C PHE A 67 -7.04 -12.49 -5.44
N PHE A 68 -6.73 -12.73 -4.16
CA PHE A 68 -7.38 -13.78 -3.37
C PHE A 68 -8.71 -13.32 -2.71
N PRO A 69 -8.82 -12.11 -2.12
CA PRO A 69 -10.07 -11.67 -1.49
C PRO A 69 -11.34 -11.77 -2.34
N PRO A 70 -11.32 -11.48 -3.66
CA PRO A 70 -12.50 -11.66 -4.51
C PRO A 70 -13.01 -13.12 -4.56
N THR A 71 -12.17 -14.12 -4.29
CA THR A 71 -12.59 -15.53 -4.28
C THR A 71 -13.16 -15.97 -2.93
N LEU A 72 -12.94 -15.19 -1.86
CA LEU A 72 -13.43 -15.48 -0.51
C LEU A 72 -14.86 -14.98 -0.27
N VAL A 73 -15.28 -13.95 -1.00
CA VAL A 73 -16.62 -13.39 -0.87
C VAL A 73 -17.51 -14.07 -1.90
N SER A 74 -18.32 -15.04 -1.45
CA SER A 74 -19.20 -15.78 -2.36
C SER A 74 -20.31 -14.88 -2.91
N ALA A 75 -20.69 -15.12 -4.17
CA ALA A 75 -21.88 -14.51 -4.76
C ALA A 75 -23.19 -14.93 -4.04
N SER A 76 -23.13 -15.89 -3.12
CA SER A 76 -24.23 -16.35 -2.26
C SER A 76 -24.33 -15.62 -0.93
N TRP A 77 -23.42 -14.70 -0.61
CA TRP A 77 -23.66 -13.77 0.49
C TRP A 77 -24.82 -12.86 0.08
N ASP A 78 -25.94 -13.01 0.77
CA ASP A 78 -27.20 -12.31 0.56
C ASP A 78 -27.05 -10.83 0.96
N HIS A 79 -26.12 -10.14 0.31
CA HIS A 79 -25.88 -8.74 0.50
C HIS A 79 -26.86 -7.98 -0.38
N PRO A 80 -27.86 -7.30 0.21
CA PRO A 80 -28.83 -6.55 -0.56
C PRO A 80 -28.20 -5.36 -1.31
N ARG A 81 -26.90 -5.07 -1.09
CA ARG A 81 -26.20 -3.90 -1.63
C ARG A 81 -24.76 -4.25 -2.05
N PRO A 82 -24.35 -3.98 -3.30
CA PRO A 82 -22.99 -4.23 -3.80
C PRO A 82 -21.88 -3.50 -3.03
N TRP A 83 -22.20 -2.36 -2.39
CA TRP A 83 -21.25 -1.69 -1.48
C TRP A 83 -20.76 -2.63 -0.35
N GLY A 84 -21.64 -3.48 0.18
CA GLY A 84 -21.27 -4.45 1.22
C GLY A 84 -20.30 -5.50 0.70
N VAL A 85 -20.50 -5.99 -0.53
CA VAL A 85 -19.60 -6.95 -1.19
C VAL A 85 -18.22 -6.33 -1.40
N PHE A 86 -18.15 -5.14 -2.01
CA PHE A 86 -16.87 -4.47 -2.26
C PHE A 86 -16.13 -4.13 -0.96
N SER A 87 -16.85 -3.64 0.06
CA SER A 87 -16.27 -3.35 1.37
C SER A 87 -15.71 -4.61 2.04
N ASN A 88 -16.39 -5.75 1.94
CA ASN A 88 -15.91 -7.02 2.48
C ASN A 88 -14.65 -7.52 1.75
N VAL A 89 -14.62 -7.44 0.42
CA VAL A 89 -13.41 -7.76 -0.36
C VAL A 89 -12.25 -6.86 0.07
N THR A 90 -12.48 -5.56 0.21
CA THR A 90 -11.45 -4.60 0.67
C THR A 90 -11.01 -4.88 2.10
N ALA A 91 -11.92 -5.25 3.01
CA ALA A 91 -11.58 -5.60 4.38
C ALA A 91 -10.66 -6.84 4.44
N TRP A 92 -10.97 -7.89 3.67
CA TRP A 92 -10.09 -9.05 3.52
C TRP A 92 -8.73 -8.68 2.93
N SER A 93 -8.73 -7.81 1.91
CA SER A 93 -7.49 -7.30 1.29
C SER A 93 -6.62 -6.58 2.30
N ALA A 94 -7.22 -5.67 3.08
CA ALA A 94 -6.53 -4.94 4.14
C ALA A 94 -6.03 -5.85 5.26
N GLY A 95 -6.81 -6.85 5.67
CA GLY A 95 -6.40 -7.84 6.67
C GLY A 95 -5.18 -8.66 6.23
N ILE A 96 -5.13 -9.09 4.97
CA ILE A 96 -3.96 -9.77 4.40
C ILE A 96 -2.76 -8.82 4.39
N THR A 97 -2.93 -7.58 3.92
CA THR A 97 -1.85 -6.58 3.92
C THR A 97 -1.31 -6.36 5.34
N LEU A 98 -2.17 -6.26 6.35
CA LEU A 98 -1.75 -6.11 7.75
C LEU A 98 -0.91 -7.29 8.23
N ILE A 99 -1.34 -8.53 7.98
CA ILE A 99 -0.61 -9.74 8.37
C ILE A 99 0.77 -9.77 7.71
N ILE A 100 0.83 -9.47 6.40
CA ILE A 100 2.09 -9.42 5.66
C ILE A 100 3.04 -8.36 6.24
N ASN A 101 2.51 -7.19 6.60
CA ASN A 101 3.29 -6.14 7.25
C ASN A 101 3.86 -6.57 8.61
N VAL A 102 3.07 -7.28 9.42
CA VAL A 102 3.55 -7.84 10.70
C VAL A 102 4.69 -8.83 10.48
N ILE A 103 4.56 -9.73 9.49
CA ILE A 103 5.61 -10.69 9.14
C ILE A 103 6.88 -9.95 8.69
N ILE A 104 6.76 -8.95 7.81
CA ILE A 104 7.89 -8.17 7.33
C ILE A 104 8.56 -7.40 8.48
N TYR A 105 7.78 -6.80 9.39
CA TYR A 105 8.31 -6.14 10.58
C TYR A 105 9.17 -7.09 11.43
N VAL A 106 8.68 -8.31 11.69
CA VAL A 106 9.45 -9.32 12.42
C VAL A 106 10.75 -9.69 11.70
N LEU A 107 10.75 -9.80 10.37
CA LEU A 107 11.96 -10.05 9.58
C LEU A 107 12.95 -8.89 9.61
N LEU A 108 12.46 -7.65 9.59
CA LEU A 108 13.27 -6.44 9.74
C LEU A 108 13.88 -6.39 11.15
N LEU A 109 13.14 -6.74 12.20
CA LEU A 109 13.69 -6.90 13.55
C LEU A 109 14.79 -7.96 13.60
N CYS A 110 14.57 -9.11 12.96
CA CYS A 110 15.61 -10.14 12.82
C CYS A 110 16.86 -9.60 12.11
N LEU A 111 16.70 -8.77 11.08
CA LEU A 111 17.81 -8.15 10.33
C LEU A 111 18.65 -7.23 11.23
N VAL A 112 18.01 -6.40 12.05
CA VAL A 112 18.67 -5.48 12.99
C VAL A 112 18.94 -6.10 14.36
N GLN A 113 18.84 -7.43 14.48
CA GLN A 113 19.11 -8.18 15.72
C GLN A 113 18.29 -7.71 16.93
N PHE A 114 17.04 -7.31 16.69
CA PHE A 114 16.13 -6.80 17.72
C PHE A 114 16.65 -5.56 18.47
N ASP A 115 17.48 -4.74 17.82
CA ASP A 115 17.82 -3.42 18.36
C ASP A 115 16.56 -2.59 18.61
N PHE A 116 16.41 -2.06 19.83
CA PHE A 116 15.20 -1.37 20.25
C PHE A 116 14.98 -0.04 19.52
N THR A 117 16.06 0.70 19.25
CA THR A 117 16.00 2.00 18.56
C THR A 117 15.62 1.81 17.10
N ALA A 118 16.25 0.82 16.45
CA ALA A 118 15.90 0.40 15.10
C ALA A 118 14.45 -0.11 15.05
N GLY A 119 14.04 -0.94 16.02
CA GLY A 119 12.68 -1.48 16.08
C GLY A 119 11.60 -0.41 16.14
N TYR A 120 11.78 0.65 16.94
CA TYR A 120 10.84 1.77 16.96
C TYR A 120 10.73 2.49 15.60
N THR A 121 11.87 2.73 14.96
CA THR A 121 11.92 3.38 13.64
C THR A 121 11.24 2.50 12.59
N LEU A 122 11.58 1.22 12.56
CA LEU A 122 11.01 0.22 11.67
C LEU A 122 9.50 0.07 11.85
N LEU A 123 9.00 0.13 13.09
CA LEU A 123 7.57 0.03 13.37
C LEU A 123 6.82 1.20 12.73
N ARG A 124 7.35 2.41 12.86
CA ARG A 124 6.79 3.60 12.21
C ARG A 124 6.75 3.41 10.69
N ASP A 125 7.84 2.97 10.09
CA ASP A 125 7.97 2.89 8.64
C ASP A 125 7.10 1.78 8.04
N VAL A 126 7.09 0.60 8.66
CA VAL A 126 6.16 -0.48 8.30
C VAL A 126 4.70 -0.06 8.51
N TYR A 127 4.39 0.66 9.59
CA TYR A 127 3.03 1.17 9.83
C TYR A 127 2.57 2.12 8.72
N VAL A 128 3.46 3.00 8.25
CA VAL A 128 3.21 3.87 7.10
C VAL A 128 2.93 3.05 5.85
N TYR A 129 3.77 2.07 5.54
CA TYR A 129 3.59 1.21 4.36
C TYR A 129 2.30 0.38 4.45
N ALA A 130 1.91 -0.04 5.65
CA ALA A 130 0.64 -0.72 5.91
C ALA A 130 -0.54 0.19 5.59
N ILE A 131 -0.56 1.43 6.12
CA ILE A 131 -1.61 2.41 5.81
C ILE A 131 -1.63 2.72 4.31
N PHE A 132 -0.47 2.90 3.70
CA PHE A 132 -0.38 3.18 2.27
C PHE A 132 -0.93 2.02 1.43
N GLY A 133 -0.60 0.77 1.78
CA GLY A 133 -1.21 -0.41 1.17
C GLY A 133 -2.72 -0.50 1.36
N MET A 134 -3.18 -0.42 2.60
CA MET A 134 -4.57 -0.65 3.01
C MET A 134 -5.51 0.50 2.62
N CYS A 135 -5.14 1.74 2.94
CA CYS A 135 -6.01 2.88 2.76
C CYS A 135 -5.88 3.47 1.36
N PHE A 136 -4.66 3.55 0.81
CA PHE A 136 -4.47 4.17 -0.50
C PHE A 136 -4.73 3.19 -1.64
N PHE A 137 -3.94 2.12 -1.79
CA PHE A 137 -4.11 1.23 -2.94
C PHE A 137 -5.44 0.47 -2.90
N HIS A 138 -5.78 -0.15 -1.77
CA HIS A 138 -7.05 -0.89 -1.66
C HIS A 138 -8.27 0.04 -1.54
N GLY A 139 -8.13 1.22 -0.93
CA GLY A 139 -9.20 2.23 -0.90
C GLY A 139 -9.47 2.85 -2.27
N LEU A 140 -8.44 3.14 -3.06
CA LEU A 140 -8.58 3.61 -4.44
C LEU A 140 -9.24 2.54 -5.32
N LEU A 141 -8.86 1.27 -5.13
CA LEU A 141 -9.46 0.16 -5.86
C LEU A 141 -10.92 -0.07 -5.46
N LEU A 142 -11.26 0.06 -4.18
CA LEU A 142 -12.66 0.06 -3.70
C LEU A 142 -13.47 1.15 -4.40
N TYR A 143 -12.92 2.36 -4.43
CA TYR A 143 -13.56 3.50 -5.07
C TYR A 143 -13.79 3.25 -6.57
N VAL A 144 -12.77 2.81 -7.31
CA VAL A 144 -12.88 2.55 -8.75
C VAL A 144 -13.90 1.45 -9.04
N ARG A 145 -13.88 0.34 -8.29
CA ARG A 145 -14.87 -0.76 -8.44
C ARG A 145 -16.29 -0.28 -8.18
N TYR A 146 -16.49 0.54 -7.15
CA TYR A 146 -17.79 1.10 -6.83
C TYR A 146 -18.26 2.09 -7.89
N MET A 147 -17.37 2.95 -8.39
CA MET A 147 -17.66 3.88 -9.48
C MET A 147 -18.06 3.13 -10.74
N GLN A 148 -17.32 2.08 -11.11
CA GLN A 148 -17.63 1.25 -12.26
C GLN A 148 -19.04 0.67 -12.15
N TYR A 149 -19.38 0.14 -10.98
CA TYR A 149 -20.72 -0.36 -10.71
C TYR A 149 -21.79 0.72 -10.94
N LEU A 150 -21.58 1.93 -10.41
CA LEU A 150 -22.53 3.05 -10.58
C LEU A 150 -22.71 3.45 -12.04
N TYR A 151 -21.65 3.47 -12.85
CA TYR A 151 -21.72 3.76 -14.28
C TYR A 151 -22.52 2.71 -15.07
N THR A 152 -22.57 1.47 -14.59
CA THR A 152 -23.39 0.42 -15.23
C THR A 152 -24.88 0.49 -14.85
N MET A 153 -25.28 1.37 -13.92
CA MET A 153 -26.68 1.50 -13.49
C MET A 153 -27.46 2.54 -14.32
N PRO A 154 -28.68 2.22 -14.78
CA PRO A 154 -29.54 3.19 -15.46
C PRO A 154 -29.85 4.40 -14.57
N GLY A 155 -29.67 5.62 -15.10
CA GLY A 155 -30.03 6.87 -14.41
C GLY A 155 -28.95 7.50 -13.54
N PHE A 156 -27.70 7.00 -13.60
CA PHE A 156 -26.59 7.65 -12.90
C PHE A 156 -26.17 8.95 -13.61
N VAL A 157 -26.44 10.10 -12.98
CA VAL A 157 -26.07 11.44 -13.51
C VAL A 157 -25.46 12.29 -12.40
N GLN A 158 -24.29 11.92 -11.84
CA GLN A 158 -23.63 12.75 -10.82
C GLN A 158 -22.09 12.81 -10.95
N PRO A 159 -21.56 13.37 -12.06
CA PRO A 159 -20.11 13.53 -12.27
C PRO A 159 -19.41 14.34 -11.16
N VAL A 160 -20.11 15.29 -10.52
CA VAL A 160 -19.56 16.10 -9.42
C VAL A 160 -19.19 15.26 -8.20
N LYS A 161 -19.98 14.22 -7.87
CA LYS A 161 -19.68 13.33 -6.73
C LYS A 161 -18.41 12.52 -6.96
N VAL A 162 -18.19 12.10 -8.20
CA VAL A 162 -16.98 11.37 -8.63
C VAL A 162 -15.76 12.24 -8.39
N ILE A 163 -15.75 13.44 -8.96
CA ILE A 163 -14.64 14.40 -8.85
C ILE A 163 -14.38 14.77 -7.38
N SER A 164 -15.42 15.03 -6.59
CA SER A 164 -15.26 15.40 -5.17
C SER A 164 -14.65 14.27 -4.32
N ALA A 165 -14.99 13.00 -4.60
CA ALA A 165 -14.40 11.86 -3.91
C ALA A 165 -12.94 11.66 -4.31
N SER A 166 -12.59 11.84 -5.60
CA SER A 166 -11.21 11.77 -6.07
C SER A 166 -10.33 12.87 -5.47
N VAL A 167 -10.83 14.11 -5.41
CA VAL A 167 -10.14 15.24 -4.77
C VAL A 167 -9.98 15.01 -3.26
N GLY A 168 -11.00 14.47 -2.59
CA GLY A 168 -10.94 14.12 -1.17
C GLY A 168 -9.85 13.07 -0.87
N VAL A 169 -9.76 12.02 -1.68
CA VAL A 169 -8.69 11.01 -1.58
C VAL A 169 -7.32 11.66 -1.79
N GLY A 170 -7.17 12.49 -2.82
CA GLY A 170 -5.93 13.24 -3.10
C GLY A 170 -5.49 14.14 -1.92
N ALA A 171 -6.44 14.87 -1.32
CA ALA A 171 -6.16 15.77 -0.19
C ALA A 171 -5.72 15.01 1.07
N VAL A 172 -6.39 13.90 1.40
CA VAL A 172 -6.00 13.07 2.56
C VAL A 172 -4.59 12.51 2.38
N LEU A 173 -4.22 12.11 1.16
CA LEU A 173 -2.87 11.61 0.87
C LEU A 173 -1.80 12.68 1.06
N LEU A 174 -2.05 13.89 0.58
CA LEU A 174 -1.12 15.01 0.78
C LEU A 174 -0.93 15.32 2.27
N ILE A 175 -2.00 15.28 3.06
CA ILE A 175 -1.94 15.51 4.50
C ILE A 175 -1.13 14.41 5.20
N VAL A 176 -1.41 13.14 4.93
CA VAL A 176 -0.70 12.01 5.54
C VAL A 176 0.76 12.00 5.12
N ALA A 177 1.06 12.16 3.83
CA ALA A 177 2.44 12.23 3.34
C ALA A 177 3.21 13.42 3.93
N GLY A 178 2.59 14.60 4.03
CA GLY A 178 3.17 15.78 4.64
C GLY A 178 3.47 15.60 6.12
N PHE A 179 2.55 14.98 6.87
CA PHE A 179 2.75 14.67 8.29
C PHE A 179 3.91 13.69 8.50
N LEU A 180 4.00 12.64 7.68
CA LEU A 180 5.07 11.66 7.77
C LEU A 180 6.43 12.25 7.40
N PHE A 181 6.46 13.07 6.35
CA PHE A 181 7.68 13.79 5.97
C PHE A 181 8.18 14.71 7.10
N LEU A 182 7.27 15.38 7.82
CA LEU A 182 7.63 16.20 8.99
C LEU A 182 8.23 15.35 10.12
N LEU A 183 7.66 14.17 10.40
CA LEU A 183 8.22 13.24 11.39
C LEU A 183 9.61 12.74 10.99
N ASP A 184 9.81 12.44 9.71
CA ASP A 184 11.11 12.02 9.20
C ASP A 184 12.13 13.14 9.32
N LEU A 185 11.75 14.38 8.96
CA LEU A 185 12.60 15.56 9.10
C LEU A 185 13.06 15.78 10.55
N TYR A 186 12.18 15.55 11.52
CA TYR A 186 12.54 15.60 12.93
C TYR A 186 13.61 14.55 13.30
N HIS A 187 13.47 13.31 12.83
CA HIS A 187 14.43 12.24 13.10
C HIS A 187 15.80 12.52 12.47
N PHE A 188 15.81 13.03 11.23
CA PHE A 188 17.04 13.45 10.55
C PHE A 188 17.84 14.48 11.34
N VAL A 189 17.17 15.53 11.83
CA VAL A 189 17.83 16.61 12.59
C VAL A 189 18.35 16.10 13.93
N SER A 190 17.72 15.07 14.51
CA SER A 190 18.17 14.44 15.76
C SER A 190 19.23 13.35 15.60
N ALA A 191 19.52 12.92 14.36
CA ALA A 191 20.49 11.85 14.10
C ALA A 191 21.94 12.35 14.32
N PRO A 192 22.86 11.48 14.78
CA PRO A 192 24.28 11.81 14.89
C PRO A 192 24.84 12.30 13.54
N ALA A 193 25.65 13.37 13.56
CA ALA A 193 26.15 14.04 12.35
C ALA A 193 26.80 13.07 11.33
N ALA A 194 27.51 12.05 11.81
CA ALA A 194 28.15 11.05 10.95
C ALA A 194 27.15 10.16 10.19
N MET A 195 25.95 9.95 10.73
CA MET A 195 24.90 9.11 10.12
C MET A 195 23.88 9.92 9.32
N GLN A 196 23.84 11.24 9.48
CA GLN A 196 22.89 12.13 8.78
C GLN A 196 22.86 11.90 7.26
N PRO A 197 23.97 11.75 6.53
CA PRO A 197 23.91 11.52 5.08
C PRO A 197 23.15 10.25 4.69
N LEU A 198 23.32 9.17 5.45
CA LEU A 198 22.66 7.88 5.19
C LEU A 198 21.18 7.93 5.54
N TRP A 199 20.84 8.55 6.67
CA TRP A 199 19.46 8.82 7.06
C TRP A 199 18.74 9.70 6.04
N GLY A 200 19.41 10.78 5.60
CA GLY A 200 18.89 11.67 4.57
C GLY A 200 18.63 10.91 3.28
N LEU A 201 19.59 10.12 2.81
CA LEU A 201 19.43 9.32 1.59
C LEU A 201 18.21 8.38 1.68
N HIS A 202 18.11 7.59 2.75
CA HIS A 202 16.98 6.70 2.99
C HIS A 202 15.65 7.46 2.99
N MET A 203 15.54 8.53 3.77
CA MET A 203 14.32 9.34 3.88
C MET A 203 13.90 9.95 2.54
N TYR A 204 14.84 10.56 1.80
CA TYR A 204 14.52 11.21 0.53
C TYR A 204 14.18 10.19 -0.56
N VAL A 205 14.92 9.07 -0.64
CA VAL A 205 14.63 8.00 -1.61
C VAL A 205 13.26 7.42 -1.34
N ARG A 206 12.97 7.06 -0.09
CA ARG A 206 11.67 6.55 0.33
C ARG A 206 10.55 7.53 0.03
N ALA A 207 10.67 8.79 0.48
CA ALA A 207 9.63 9.80 0.30
C ALA A 207 9.35 10.09 -1.18
N LEU A 208 10.41 10.26 -1.99
CA LEU A 208 10.29 10.51 -3.42
C LEU A 208 9.66 9.30 -4.14
N TYR A 209 10.05 8.08 -3.74
CA TYR A 209 9.53 6.86 -4.33
C TYR A 209 8.06 6.63 -3.96
N ALA A 210 7.69 6.75 -2.68
CA ALA A 210 6.31 6.67 -2.22
C ALA A 210 5.42 7.74 -2.86
N PHE A 211 5.91 8.97 -2.99
CA PHE A 211 5.21 10.04 -3.71
C PHE A 211 5.02 9.71 -5.20
N THR A 212 6.05 9.17 -5.85
CA THR A 212 5.96 8.72 -7.25
C THR A 212 4.93 7.60 -7.43
N LEU A 213 4.91 6.62 -6.51
CA LEU A 213 3.89 5.57 -6.49
C LEU A 213 2.48 6.14 -6.30
N ALA A 214 2.32 7.11 -5.40
CA ALA A 214 1.05 7.79 -5.17
C ALA A 214 0.57 8.52 -6.43
N LEU A 215 1.46 9.28 -7.08
CA LEU A 215 1.15 9.96 -8.34
C LEU A 215 0.81 8.97 -9.46
N ALA A 216 1.55 7.87 -9.59
CA ALA A 216 1.29 6.86 -10.61
C ALA A 216 -0.07 6.17 -10.41
N ALA A 217 -0.41 5.82 -9.16
CA ALA A 217 -1.70 5.24 -8.81
C ALA A 217 -2.84 6.25 -9.04
N TYR A 218 -2.64 7.52 -8.68
CA TYR A 218 -3.64 8.56 -8.93
C TYR A 218 -3.82 8.84 -10.43
N ALA A 219 -2.75 8.87 -11.21
CA ALA A 219 -2.78 9.02 -12.66
C ALA A 219 -3.49 7.83 -13.34
N TRP A 220 -3.24 6.61 -12.87
CA TRP A 220 -4.00 5.43 -13.32
C TRP A 220 -5.49 5.60 -13.07
N HIS A 221 -5.87 6.08 -11.88
CA HIS A 221 -7.26 6.33 -11.52
C HIS A 221 -7.89 7.46 -12.39
N LEU A 222 -7.18 8.57 -12.62
CA LEU A 222 -7.66 9.64 -13.50
C LEU A 222 -7.87 9.17 -14.94
N ARG A 223 -6.92 8.36 -15.46
CA ARG A 223 -7.07 7.74 -16.77
C ARG A 223 -8.30 6.83 -16.81
N TRP A 224 -8.51 6.02 -15.78
CA TRP A 224 -9.69 5.16 -15.71
C TRP A 224 -11.00 5.96 -15.75
N ILE A 225 -11.08 7.09 -15.04
CA ILE A 225 -12.23 8.00 -15.11
C ILE A 225 -12.38 8.59 -16.52
N ALA A 226 -11.29 8.99 -17.18
CA ALA A 226 -11.38 9.56 -18.53
C ALA A 226 -11.89 8.55 -19.56
N ASP A 227 -11.63 7.26 -19.35
CA ASP A 227 -12.06 6.17 -20.23
C ASP A 227 -13.54 5.74 -20.02
N HIS A 228 -14.23 6.20 -18.96
CA HIS A 228 -15.59 5.76 -18.56
C HIS A 228 -16.55 6.91 -18.20
#